data_AF-A0A1H9V4V9-F1
#
_entry.id   AF-A0A1H9V4V9-F1
#
_cell.length_a   1.000
_cell.length_b   1.000
_cell.length_c   1.000
_cell.angle_alpha   90.00
_cell.angle_beta   90.00
_cell.angle_gamma   90.00
#
_symmetry.space_group_name_H-M   'P 1'
#
loop_
_entity.id
_entity.type
_entity.pdbx_description
1 polymer ?
#
loop_
_entity_poly.entity_id
_entity_poly.type
_entity_poly.pdbx_seq_one_letter_code
_entity_poly.pdbx_strand_id
1 'polypeptide(L)'
;MIRFALVDDEVLVADSLATLFSLEDDLQIAGVFYSAEDFQHSSIQADVLVTDLQLGGDLDGIALAQQTDLPVVLVTSRRNLAQNQLIGCFC
;
A
#
# COMPACT_ATOMS: atom_id res chain seq x y z
N MET A 1 -13.80 7.53 -10.22
CA MET A 1 -13.02 8.09 -9.12
C MET A 1 -12.72 6.96 -8.16
N ILE A 2 -11.51 6.42 -8.21
CA ILE A 2 -11.03 5.31 -7.37
C ILE A 2 -10.13 5.92 -6.28
N ARG A 3 -10.38 5.56 -5.02
CA ARG A 3 -9.66 6.08 -3.85
C ARG A 3 -8.57 5.12 -3.41
N PHE A 4 -7.33 5.60 -3.35
CA PHE A 4 -6.17 4.82 -2.92
C PHE A 4 -5.70 5.22 -1.53
N ALA A 5 -5.41 4.23 -0.71
CA ALA A 5 -4.53 4.39 0.45
C ALA A 5 -3.13 3.90 0.08
N LEU A 6 -2.10 4.70 0.37
CA LEU A 6 -0.70 4.32 0.17
C LEU A 6 -0.06 4.01 1.53
N VAL A 7 0.64 2.89 1.64
CA VAL A 7 1.39 2.49 2.84
C VAL A 7 2.79 2.07 2.42
N ASP A 8 3.80 2.86 2.79
CA ASP A 8 5.20 2.60 2.47
C ASP A 8 6.07 3.28 3.52
N ASP A 9 7.00 2.55 4.14
CA ASP A 9 7.88 3.12 5.18
C ASP A 9 8.96 4.05 4.60
N GLU A 10 9.16 4.03 3.28
CA GLU A 10 9.99 4.97 2.55
C GLU A 10 9.17 6.19 2.10
N VAL A 11 9.29 7.29 2.87
CA VAL A 11 8.60 8.58 2.60
C VAL A 11 8.73 9.03 1.13
N LEU A 12 9.92 8.90 0.55
CA LEU A 12 10.17 9.32 -0.83
C LEU A 12 9.38 8.50 -1.86
N VAL A 13 9.20 7.20 -1.62
CA VAL A 13 8.48 6.31 -2.54
C VAL A 13 6.99 6.60 -2.44
N ALA A 14 6.44 6.63 -1.22
CA ALA A 14 5.05 6.99 -0.94
C ALA A 14 4.65 8.32 -1.59
N ASP A 15 5.41 9.39 -1.35
CA ASP A 15 5.08 10.73 -1.86
C ASP A 15 5.22 10.81 -3.40
N SER A 16 6.19 10.09 -3.97
CA SER A 16 6.35 10.01 -5.43
C SER A 16 5.16 9.30 -6.08
N LEU A 17 4.72 8.17 -5.53
CA LEU A 17 3.54 7.44 -6.01
C LEU A 17 2.28 8.29 -5.85
N ALA A 18 2.11 8.98 -4.71
CA ALA A 18 1.00 9.90 -4.49
C ALA A 18 0.95 11.01 -5.54
N THR A 19 2.11 11.59 -5.84
CA THR A 19 2.23 12.64 -6.87
C THR A 19 1.86 12.10 -8.24
N LEU A 20 2.37 10.93 -8.64
CA LEU A 20 2.05 10.32 -9.93
C LEU A 20 0.57 10.02 -10.06
N PHE A 21 -0.05 9.43 -9.04
CA PHE A 21 -1.49 9.13 -9.06
C PHE A 21 -2.35 10.39 -9.06
N SER A 22 -1.89 11.48 -8.46
CA SER A 22 -2.62 12.76 -8.47
C SER A 22 -2.71 13.43 -9.85
N LEU A 23 -1.91 12.99 -10.82
CA LEU A 23 -1.95 13.49 -12.19
C LEU A 23 -3.08 12.86 -13.02
N GLU A 24 -3.63 11.73 -12.56
CA GLU A 24 -4.70 11.01 -13.26
C GLU A 24 -6.07 11.52 -12.79
N ASP A 25 -6.96 11.84 -13.73
CA ASP A 25 -8.26 12.47 -13.43
C ASP A 25 -9.27 11.51 -12.74
N ASP A 26 -9.03 10.20 -12.78
CA ASP A 26 -9.91 9.17 -12.25
C ASP A 26 -9.43 8.55 -10.93
N LEU A 27 -8.25 8.95 -10.43
CA LEU A 27 -7.65 8.46 -9.19
C LEU A 27 -7.63 9.56 -8.12
N GLN A 28 -7.84 9.17 -6.87
CA GLN A 28 -7.78 10.06 -5.71
C GLN A 28 -6.99 9.44 -4.57
N ILE A 29 -6.05 10.18 -3.98
CA ILE A 29 -5.38 9.74 -2.75
C ILE A 29 -6.28 10.01 -1.54
N ALA A 30 -6.72 8.95 -0.86
CA ALA A 30 -7.48 9.04 0.38
C ALA A 30 -6.57 9.26 1.61
N GLY A 31 -5.33 8.78 1.54
CA GLY A 31 -4.33 8.95 2.60
C GLY A 31 -2.99 8.32 2.21
N VAL A 32 -1.93 8.84 2.80
CA VAL A 32 -0.56 8.31 2.72
C VAL A 32 -0.10 8.03 4.14
N PHE A 33 0.41 6.83 4.36
CA PHE A 33 0.85 6.33 5.66
C PHE A 33 2.24 5.74 5.53
N TYR A 34 3.03 5.86 6.58
CA TYR A 34 4.42 5.37 6.61
C TYR A 34 4.63 4.18 7.54
N SER A 35 3.52 3.62 8.05
CA SER A 35 3.47 2.39 8.82
C SER A 35 2.10 1.72 8.61
N ALA A 36 2.04 0.41 8.78
CA ALA A 36 0.78 -0.32 8.67
C ALA A 36 -0.18 0.06 9.81
N GLU A 37 0.37 0.33 10.99
CA GLU A 37 -0.34 0.71 12.19
C GLU A 37 -1.06 2.06 11.99
N ASP A 38 -0.39 3.05 11.39
CA ASP A 38 -1.03 4.35 11.12
C ASP A 38 -2.23 4.20 10.18
N PHE A 39 -2.13 3.33 9.17
CA PHE A 39 -3.24 3.03 8.29
C PHE A 39 -4.39 2.33 9.03
N GLN A 40 -4.12 1.34 9.86
CA GLN A 40 -5.15 0.60 10.62
C GLN A 40 -5.90 1.48 11.63
N HIS A 41 -5.21 2.45 12.24
CA HIS A 41 -5.84 3.40 13.15
C HIS A 41 -6.55 4.55 12.43
N SER A 42 -6.37 4.67 11.11
CA SER A 42 -7.03 5.70 10.32
C SER A 42 -8.50 5.37 10.10
N SER A 43 -9.36 6.39 10.05
CA SER A 43 -10.77 6.27 9.67
C SER A 43 -11.01 6.61 8.21
N ILE A 44 -9.98 6.50 7.36
CA ILE A 44 -10.12 6.84 5.94
C ILE A 44 -10.92 5.76 5.21
N GLN A 45 -11.64 6.18 4.18
CA GLN A 45 -12.25 5.25 3.24
C GLN A 45 -11.38 5.19 1.99
N ALA A 46 -10.99 4.00 1.60
CA ALA A 46 -10.28 3.73 0.36
C ALA A 46 -10.96 2.58 -0.38
N ASP A 47 -10.82 2.57 -1.70
CA ASP A 47 -11.31 1.51 -2.57
C ASP A 47 -10.21 0.47 -2.83
N VAL A 48 -8.94 0.90 -2.80
CA VAL A 48 -7.76 0.06 -3.04
C VAL A 48 -6.66 0.44 -2.05
N LEU A 49 -5.99 -0.56 -1.49
CA LEU A 49 -4.77 -0.38 -0.71
C LEU A 49 -3.56 -0.64 -1.61
N VAL A 50 -2.60 0.27 -1.64
CA VAL A 50 -1.28 0.07 -2.25
C VAL A 50 -0.27 0.05 -1.13
N THR A 51 0.49 -1.05 -1.01
CA THR A 51 1.46 -1.21 0.08
C THR A 51 2.75 -1.84 -0.40
N ASP A 52 3.88 -1.48 0.21
CA ASP A 52 5.10 -2.29 0.10
C ASP A 52 4.95 -3.59 0.89
N LEU A 53 5.76 -4.59 0.53
CA LEU A 53 5.89 -5.84 1.29
C LEU A 53 6.58 -5.63 2.63
N GLN A 54 7.65 -4.84 2.65
CA GLN A 54 8.45 -4.63 3.85
C GLN A 54 8.05 -3.29 4.44
N LEU A 55 7.40 -3.32 5.59
CA LEU A 55 7.09 -2.12 6.34
C LEU A 55 7.95 -2.15 7.61
N GLY A 56 8.62 -1.04 7.91
CA GLY A 56 9.39 -0.85 9.14
C GLY A 56 8.47 -0.77 10.36
N GLY A 57 7.99 -1.91 10.84
CA GLY A 57 7.08 -2.02 11.98
C GLY A 57 6.89 -3.47 12.42
N ASP A 58 5.89 -3.71 13.28
CA ASP A 58 5.54 -5.07 13.71
C ASP A 58 4.70 -5.80 12.66
N LEU A 59 4.01 -5.06 11.80
CA LEU A 59 3.15 -5.56 10.74
C LEU A 59 3.73 -5.26 9.35
N ASP A 60 4.01 -6.32 8.59
CA ASP A 60 4.48 -6.20 7.20
C ASP A 60 3.30 -6.04 6.21
N GLY A 61 3.62 -5.77 4.94
CA GLY A 61 2.61 -5.55 3.91
C GLY A 61 1.75 -6.77 3.58
N ILE A 62 2.26 -7.98 3.81
CA ILE A 62 1.51 -9.22 3.58
C ILE A 62 0.48 -9.41 4.67
N ALA A 63 0.90 -9.26 5.93
CA ALA A 63 0.02 -9.36 7.08
C ALA A 63 -1.04 -8.24 7.05
N LEU A 64 -0.66 -7.03 6.63
CA LEU A 64 -1.61 -5.95 6.38
C LEU A 64 -2.63 -6.34 5.29
N ALA A 65 -2.18 -6.92 4.17
CA ALA A 65 -3.05 -7.35 3.08
C ALA A 65 -4.03 -8.46 3.51
N GLN A 66 -3.64 -9.32 4.44
CA GLN A 66 -4.50 -10.38 4.99
C GLN A 66 -5.54 -9.88 6.00
N GLN A 67 -5.32 -8.70 6.59
CA GLN A 67 -6.19 -8.13 7.63
C GLN A 67 -7.19 -7.10 7.08
N THR A 68 -7.08 -6.74 5.80
CA THR A 68 -7.97 -5.78 5.15
C THR A 68 -8.91 -6.48 4.17
N ASP A 69 -10.14 -5.97 4.05
CA ASP A 69 -11.11 -6.42 3.03
C ASP A 69 -10.93 -5.67 1.69
N LEU A 70 -10.02 -4.71 1.62
CA LEU A 70 -9.76 -3.94 0.41
C LEU A 70 -8.95 -4.77 -0.61
N PRO A 71 -9.22 -4.61 -1.92
CA PRO A 71 -8.27 -5.03 -2.95
C PRO A 71 -6.88 -4.44 -2.68
N VAL A 72 -5.85 -5.27 -2.73
CA VAL A 72 -4.47 -4.87 -2.43
C VAL A 72 -3.57 -4.96 -3.65
N VAL A 73 -2.82 -3.90 -3.91
CA VAL A 73 -1.71 -3.85 -4.87
C VAL A 73 -0.41 -3.80 -4.09
N LEU A 74 0.42 -4.83 -4.25
CA LEU A 74 1.74 -4.90 -3.64
C LEU A 74 2.78 -4.25 -4.56
N VAL A 75 3.46 -3.20 -4.07
CA VAL A 75 4.51 -2.49 -4.80
C VAL A 75 5.80 -2.63 -4.02
N THR A 76 6.73 -3.45 -4.51
CA THR A 76 8.00 -3.69 -3.80
C THR A 76 9.21 -3.66 -4.72
N SER A 77 10.39 -3.53 -4.12
CA SER A 77 11.65 -3.62 -4.85
C SER A 77 11.90 -5.04 -5.38
N ARG A 78 12.53 -5.13 -6.56
CA ARG A 78 12.91 -6.41 -7.20
C ARG A 78 13.74 -7.32 -6.29
N ARG A 79 14.50 -6.77 -5.33
CA ARG A 79 15.34 -7.55 -4.41
C ARG A 79 14.51 -8.35 -3.41
N ASN A 80 13.34 -7.83 -3.02
CA ASN A 80 12.52 -8.38 -1.95
C ASN A 80 11.54 -9.46 -2.45
N LEU A 81 11.20 -9.44 -3.74
CA LEU A 81 10.38 -10.48 -4.40
C LEU A 81 11.02 -11.87 -4.43
N ALA A 82 12.35 -11.98 -4.39
CA ALA A 82 13.02 -13.29 -4.46
C ALA A 82 13.01 -14.05 -3.11
N GLN A 83 12.71 -13.36 -2.01
CA GLN A 83 12.70 -13.94 -0.66
C GLN A 83 11.31 -14.44 -0.24
N ASN A 84 10.26 -13.82 -0.76
CA ASN A 84 8.88 -14.17 -0.44
C ASN A 84 8.19 -14.77 -1.68
N GLN A 85 7.75 -16.02 -1.55
CA GLN A 85 7.16 -16.87 -2.59
C GLN A 85 5.72 -16.39 -2.97
N LEU A 86 5.57 -15.12 -3.35
CA LEU A 86 4.29 -14.40 -3.47
C LEU A 86 3.74 -14.32 -4.90
N ILE A 87 3.94 -15.34 -5.72
CA ILE A 87 3.16 -15.49 -6.96
C ILE A 87 1.95 -16.39 -6.65
N GLY A 88 1.03 -15.86 -5.87
CA GLY A 88 -0.32 -16.37 -5.73
C GLY A 88 -1.27 -15.22 -6.03
N CYS A 89 -1.81 -15.16 -7.25
CA CYS A 89 -2.97 -14.32 -7.53
C CYS A 89 -4.08 -14.74 -6.55
N PHE A 90 -4.39 -13.89 -5.58
CA PHE A 90 -5.64 -13.99 -4.85
C PHE A 90 -6.72 -13.37 -5.73
N CYS A 91 -7.39 -14.25 -6.47
CA CYS A 91 -8.58 -13.96 -7.27
C CYS A 91 -9.81 -13.82 -6.36
#